data_AF-K2KMZ1-F1
#
_entry.id   AF-K2KMZ1-F1
#
_cell.length_a   1.000
_cell.length_b   1.000
_cell.length_c   1.000
_cell.angle_alpha   90.00
_cell.angle_beta   90.00
_cell.angle_gamma   90.00
#
_symmetry.space_group_name_H-M   'P 1'
#
loop_
_entity.id
_entity.type
_entity.pdbx_description
1 polymer ?
#
loop_
_entity_poly.entity_id
_entity_poly.type
_entity_poly.pdbx_seq_one_letter_code
_entity_poly.pdbx_strand_id
1 'polypeptide(L)'
;MRIIQRGFTFIEVLTVLSIIAVSTLGVLKMRDWALSNARVGEAKALIATAQAGVQLWQPQRGLYDGVTTQALSAIAAVPTHWLDGTAMNPWGGAIDISADSADSTRYIIRLTGITRASEGARLAHDLAQTAVVASFTGSTLSATFQG
;
A
#
# COMPACT_ATOMS: atom_id res chain seq x y z
N MET A 1 51.16 -27.12 31.21
CA MET A 1 51.03 -26.28 30.00
C MET A 1 50.05 -25.15 30.33
N ARG A 2 50.53 -23.92 30.51
CA ARG A 2 49.71 -22.78 30.97
C ARG A 2 49.23 -22.04 29.72
N ILE A 3 47.92 -22.05 29.48
CA ILE A 3 47.33 -21.31 28.35
C ILE A 3 47.36 -19.83 28.73
N ILE A 4 48.14 -19.03 28.01
CA ILE A 4 48.14 -17.57 28.16
C ILE A 4 46.88 -17.05 27.47
N GLN A 5 45.84 -16.69 28.24
CA GLN A 5 44.69 -15.98 27.69
C GLN A 5 45.12 -14.55 27.34
N ARG A 6 45.15 -14.22 26.04
CA ARG A 6 45.30 -12.83 25.59
C ARG A 6 43.95 -12.14 25.72
N GLY A 7 43.88 -11.10 26.55
CA GLY A 7 42.70 -10.24 26.64
C GLY A 7 42.52 -9.39 25.39
N PHE A 8 41.30 -8.96 25.12
CA PHE A 8 40.98 -8.06 24.00
C PHE A 8 41.71 -6.71 24.15
N THR A 9 42.30 -6.23 23.06
CA THR A 9 42.89 -4.89 23.00
C THR A 9 41.83 -3.83 22.74
N PHE A 10 42.08 -2.59 23.16
CA PHE A 10 41.14 -1.47 22.97
C PHE A 10 40.81 -1.20 21.49
N ILE A 11 41.80 -1.36 20.61
CA ILE A 11 41.61 -1.18 19.16
C ILE A 11 40.72 -2.29 18.55
N GLU A 12 40.86 -3.54 19.00
CA GLU A 12 39.99 -4.63 18.57
C GLU A 12 38.54 -4.40 19.01
N VAL A 13 38.33 -3.94 20.24
CA VAL A 13 36.98 -3.61 20.75
C VAL A 13 36.35 -2.47 19.94
N LEU A 14 37.10 -1.39 19.66
CA LEU A 14 36.59 -0.28 18.83
C LEU A 14 36.26 -0.72 17.41
N THR A 15 37.07 -1.58 16.81
CA THR A 15 36.84 -2.10 15.46
C THR A 15 35.60 -2.99 15.42
N VAL A 16 35.40 -3.85 16.41
CA VAL A 16 34.19 -4.68 16.49
C VAL A 16 32.95 -3.83 16.68
N LEU A 17 33.00 -2.83 17.57
CA LEU A 17 31.86 -1.93 17.80
C LEU A 17 31.51 -1.10 16.56
N SER A 18 32.50 -0.65 15.79
CA SER A 18 32.24 0.09 14.56
C SER A 18 31.60 -0.78 13.49
N ILE A 19 32.04 -2.03 13.33
CA ILE A 19 31.41 -3.00 12.43
C ILE A 19 29.96 -3.27 12.84
N ILE A 20 29.72 -3.55 14.13
CA ILE A 20 28.37 -3.80 14.65
C ILE A 20 27.45 -2.60 14.40
N ALA A 21 27.93 -1.37 14.66
CA ALA A 21 27.15 -0.16 14.45
C ALA A 21 26.73 0.00 12.99
N VAL A 22 27.68 -0.13 12.04
CA VAL A 22 27.40 -0.01 10.60
C VAL A 22 26.48 -1.13 10.12
N SER A 23 26.72 -2.38 10.53
CA SER A 23 25.89 -3.52 10.18
C SER A 23 24.46 -3.35 10.68
N THR A 24 24.27 -2.87 11.91
CA THR A 24 22.92 -2.67 12.49
C THR A 24 22.12 -1.64 11.70
N LEU A 25 22.75 -0.51 11.30
CA LEU A 25 22.10 0.49 10.46
C LEU A 25 21.72 -0.05 9.07
N GLY A 26 22.57 -0.89 8.48
CA GLY A 26 22.29 -1.55 7.20
C GLY A 26 21.06 -2.47 7.28
N VAL A 27 20.99 -3.31 8.32
CA VAL A 27 19.88 -4.24 8.53
C VAL A 27 18.56 -3.50 8.73
N LEU A 28 18.54 -2.40 9.50
CA LEU A 28 17.34 -1.60 9.72
C LEU A 28 16.80 -0.98 8.42
N LYS A 29 17.68 -0.43 7.59
CA LYS A 29 17.29 0.12 6.28
C LYS A 29 16.73 -0.95 5.34
N MET A 30 17.36 -2.13 5.31
CA MET A 30 16.89 -3.25 4.49
C MET A 30 15.51 -3.73 4.94
N ARG A 31 15.30 -3.86 6.25
CA ARG A 31 13.99 -4.21 6.82
C ARG A 31 12.93 -3.18 6.43
N ASP A 32 13.24 -1.89 6.57
CA ASP A 32 12.30 -0.81 6.27
C ASP A 32 11.93 -0.74 4.79
N TRP A 33 12.87 -1.07 3.90
CA TRP A 33 12.61 -1.23 2.46
C TRP A 33 11.76 -2.46 2.15
N ALA A 34 12.04 -3.60 2.81
CA ALA A 34 11.26 -4.82 2.62
C ALA A 34 9.81 -4.66 3.07
N LEU A 35 9.57 -4.04 4.23
CA LEU A 35 8.23 -3.72 4.72
C LEU A 35 7.50 -2.74 3.78
N SER A 36 8.23 -1.77 3.23
CA SER A 36 7.67 -0.82 2.26
C SER A 36 7.18 -1.54 1.00
N ASN A 37 7.98 -2.46 0.47
CA ASN A 37 7.60 -3.26 -0.70
C ASN A 37 6.40 -4.18 -0.42
N ALA A 38 6.36 -4.80 0.76
CA ALA A 38 5.25 -5.66 1.16
C ALA A 38 3.93 -4.87 1.18
N ARG A 39 3.91 -3.71 1.83
CA ARG A 39 2.73 -2.83 1.87
C ARG A 39 2.29 -2.35 0.48
N VAL A 40 3.23 -1.94 -0.37
CA VAL A 40 2.91 -1.54 -1.75
C VAL A 40 2.33 -2.72 -2.55
N GLY A 41 2.87 -3.93 -2.39
CA GLY A 41 2.35 -5.13 -3.03
C GLY A 41 0.93 -5.48 -2.57
N GLU A 42 0.67 -5.42 -1.27
CA GLU A 42 -0.64 -5.65 -0.68
C GLU A 42 -1.66 -4.60 -1.14
N ALA A 43 -1.29 -3.32 -1.16
CA ALA A 43 -2.14 -2.25 -1.67
C ALA A 43 -2.53 -2.46 -3.15
N LYS A 44 -1.61 -2.94 -4.00
CA LYS A 44 -1.93 -3.31 -5.39
C LYS A 44 -2.92 -4.47 -5.46
N ALA A 45 -2.77 -5.48 -4.62
CA ALA A 45 -3.70 -6.60 -4.54
C ALA A 45 -5.10 -6.15 -4.10
N LEU A 46 -5.19 -5.22 -3.14
CA LEU A 46 -6.45 -4.61 -2.72
C LEU A 46 -7.10 -3.83 -3.87
N ILE A 47 -6.34 -3.01 -4.60
CA ILE A 47 -6.86 -2.27 -5.75
C ILE A 47 -7.36 -3.23 -6.83
N ALA A 48 -6.59 -4.27 -7.17
CA ALA A 48 -7.01 -5.28 -8.14
C ALA A 48 -8.30 -6.00 -7.71
N THR A 49 -8.43 -6.33 -6.41
CA THR A 49 -9.65 -6.92 -5.85
C THR A 49 -10.84 -5.98 -5.95
N ALA A 50 -10.63 -4.69 -5.65
CA ALA A 50 -11.66 -3.67 -5.80
C ALA A 50 -12.10 -3.51 -7.26
N GLN A 51 -11.17 -3.47 -8.21
CA GLN A 51 -11.49 -3.40 -9.64
C GLN A 51 -12.31 -4.62 -10.10
N ALA A 52 -11.93 -5.82 -9.68
CA ALA A 52 -12.68 -7.04 -9.97
C ALA A 52 -14.10 -6.99 -9.37
N GLY A 53 -14.23 -6.49 -8.14
CA GLY A 53 -15.54 -6.32 -7.49
C GLY A 53 -16.43 -5.31 -8.20
N VAL A 54 -15.87 -4.18 -8.65
CA VAL A 54 -16.58 -3.18 -9.45
C VAL A 54 -17.08 -3.78 -10.77
N GLN A 55 -16.28 -4.61 -11.44
CA GLN A 55 -16.69 -5.32 -12.65
C GLN A 55 -17.82 -6.33 -12.37
N LEU A 56 -17.76 -7.04 -11.23
CA LEU A 56 -18.79 -8.01 -10.84
C LEU A 56 -20.12 -7.34 -10.43
N TRP A 57 -20.08 -6.11 -9.94
CA TRP A 57 -21.28 -5.34 -9.57
C TRP A 57 -22.21 -5.06 -10.76
N GLN A 58 -21.73 -5.21 -12.00
CA GLN A 58 -22.50 -5.07 -13.24
C GLN A 58 -23.27 -3.73 -13.30
N PRO A 59 -22.56 -2.61 -13.56
CA PRO A 59 -23.19 -1.29 -13.60
C PRO A 59 -24.38 -1.24 -14.54
N GLN A 60 -25.52 -0.75 -14.06
CA GLN A 60 -26.73 -0.62 -14.89
C GLN A 60 -26.44 0.36 -16.03
N ARG A 61 -26.45 -0.16 -17.27
CA ARG A 61 -26.17 0.63 -18.50
C ARG A 61 -24.75 1.21 -18.55
N GLY A 62 -23.79 0.64 -17.82
CA GLY A 62 -22.41 1.12 -17.80
C GLY A 62 -22.17 2.35 -16.92
N LEU A 63 -23.14 2.71 -16.07
CA LEU A 63 -23.02 3.81 -15.12
C LEU A 63 -22.68 3.27 -13.72
N TYR A 64 -21.66 3.85 -13.09
CA TYR A 64 -21.17 3.50 -11.77
C TYR A 64 -21.87 4.26 -10.62
N ASP A 65 -22.97 4.96 -10.90
CA ASP A 65 -23.72 5.71 -9.89
C ASP A 65 -24.16 4.80 -8.73
N GLY A 66 -23.78 5.17 -7.50
CA GLY A 66 -24.07 4.38 -6.30
C GLY A 66 -23.06 3.26 -6.01
N VAL A 67 -22.03 3.07 -6.85
CA VAL A 67 -20.92 2.17 -6.50
C VAL A 67 -20.22 2.70 -5.25
N THR A 68 -20.16 1.86 -4.23
CA THR A 68 -19.47 2.14 -2.96
C THR A 68 -18.84 0.87 -2.43
N THR A 69 -17.80 0.97 -1.60
CA THR A 69 -17.21 -0.19 -0.93
C THR A 69 -18.27 -0.99 -0.17
N GLN A 70 -19.24 -0.30 0.45
CA GLN A 70 -20.37 -0.91 1.13
C GLN A 70 -21.35 -1.61 0.18
N ALA A 71 -21.70 -0.99 -0.95
CA ALA A 71 -22.56 -1.63 -1.94
C ALA A 71 -21.92 -2.89 -2.52
N LEU A 72 -20.61 -2.87 -2.77
CA LEU A 72 -19.86 -4.02 -3.27
C LEU A 72 -19.76 -5.14 -2.23
N SER A 73 -19.51 -4.81 -0.96
CA SER A 73 -19.41 -5.82 0.10
C SER A 73 -20.76 -6.44 0.43
N ALA A 74 -21.87 -5.69 0.32
CA ALA A 74 -23.22 -6.17 0.55
C ALA A 74 -23.64 -7.29 -0.42
N ILE A 75 -23.14 -7.28 -1.66
CA ILE A 75 -23.38 -8.33 -2.65
C ILE A 75 -22.23 -9.34 -2.76
N ALA A 76 -21.26 -9.28 -1.85
CA ALA A 76 -20.03 -10.08 -1.85
C ALA A 76 -19.19 -9.97 -3.15
N ALA A 77 -19.25 -8.82 -3.82
CA ALA A 77 -18.39 -8.53 -4.97
C ALA A 77 -16.96 -8.18 -4.56
N VAL A 78 -16.80 -7.66 -3.34
CA VAL A 78 -15.53 -7.61 -2.60
C VAL A 78 -15.73 -8.39 -1.30
N PRO A 79 -14.65 -8.75 -0.56
CA PRO A 79 -14.80 -9.47 0.69
C PRO A 79 -15.77 -8.78 1.65
N THR A 80 -16.67 -9.55 2.26
CA THR A 80 -17.75 -9.01 3.12
C THR A 80 -17.24 -8.29 4.36
N HIS A 81 -16.04 -8.64 4.83
CA HIS A 81 -15.37 -7.95 5.94
C HIS A 81 -14.88 -6.55 5.58
N TRP A 82 -14.92 -6.15 4.30
CA TRP A 82 -14.56 -4.80 3.91
C TRP A 82 -15.55 -3.77 4.43
N LEU A 83 -16.84 -4.11 4.50
CA LEU A 83 -17.90 -3.21 4.99
C LEU A 83 -17.80 -1.81 4.33
N ASP A 84 -17.48 -0.77 5.11
CA ASP A 84 -17.30 0.61 4.67
C ASP A 84 -15.89 0.93 4.14
N GLY A 85 -14.99 -0.06 4.15
CA GLY A 85 -13.61 0.04 3.69
C GLY A 85 -12.64 0.57 4.75
N THR A 86 -13.05 0.76 6.00
CA THR A 86 -12.19 1.29 7.05
C THR A 86 -11.09 0.31 7.48
N ALA A 87 -9.91 0.86 7.80
CA ALA A 87 -8.74 0.11 8.26
C ALA A 87 -8.34 -1.10 7.40
N MET A 88 -8.68 -1.06 6.11
CA MET A 88 -8.51 -2.20 5.20
C MET A 88 -7.15 -2.20 4.51
N ASN A 89 -6.51 -1.04 4.39
CA ASN A 89 -5.24 -0.95 3.69
C ASN A 89 -4.04 -1.19 4.62
N PRO A 90 -2.84 -1.45 4.07
CA PRO A 90 -1.66 -1.87 4.84
C PRO A 90 -1.12 -0.82 5.81
N TRP A 91 -1.66 0.40 5.76
CA TRP A 91 -1.32 1.50 6.66
C TRP A 91 -2.38 1.72 7.74
N GLY A 92 -3.41 0.88 7.79
CA GLY A 92 -4.57 1.07 8.68
C GLY A 92 -5.51 2.18 8.22
N GLY A 93 -5.35 2.68 6.99
CA GLY A 93 -6.25 3.62 6.37
C GLY A 93 -7.42 2.93 5.66
N ALA A 94 -8.28 3.73 5.03
CA ALA A 94 -9.47 3.24 4.35
C ALA A 94 -9.22 2.95 2.86
N ILE A 95 -10.04 2.08 2.28
CA ILE A 95 -10.28 1.95 0.85
C ILE A 95 -11.70 2.44 0.51
N ASP A 96 -11.77 3.52 -0.26
CA ASP A 96 -13.03 4.08 -0.74
C ASP A 96 -13.16 3.84 -2.24
N ILE A 97 -14.36 3.45 -2.66
CA ILE A 97 -14.71 3.23 -4.06
C ILE A 97 -15.92 4.11 -4.31
N SER A 98 -15.87 4.96 -5.34
CA SER A 98 -16.98 5.85 -5.69
C SER A 98 -17.11 6.02 -7.19
N ALA A 99 -18.27 6.44 -7.67
CA ALA A 99 -18.39 6.97 -9.04
C ALA A 99 -17.52 8.23 -9.19
N ASP A 100 -17.06 8.51 -10.40
CA ASP A 100 -16.49 9.82 -10.74
C ASP A 100 -17.61 10.84 -10.93
N SER A 101 -17.57 11.94 -10.18
CA SER A 101 -18.58 13.00 -10.27
C SER A 101 -18.59 13.74 -11.62
N ALA A 102 -17.48 13.68 -12.37
CA ALA A 102 -17.39 14.32 -13.68
C ALA A 102 -17.87 13.42 -14.83
N ASP A 103 -17.80 12.10 -14.65
CA ASP A 103 -18.16 11.10 -15.66
C ASP A 103 -18.59 9.80 -14.97
N SER A 104 -19.91 9.55 -14.88
CA SER A 104 -20.44 8.36 -14.20
C SER A 104 -20.14 7.04 -14.93
N THR A 105 -19.51 7.05 -16.11
CA THR A 105 -18.95 5.85 -16.74
C THR A 105 -17.59 5.44 -16.14
N ARG A 106 -17.08 6.22 -15.18
CA ARG A 106 -15.83 5.98 -14.47
C ARG A 106 -16.07 5.81 -12.97
N TYR A 107 -15.11 5.15 -12.34
CA TYR A 107 -15.07 4.99 -10.89
C TYR A 107 -13.68 5.33 -10.37
N ILE A 108 -13.64 5.71 -9.09
CA ILE A 108 -12.45 6.16 -8.39
C ILE A 108 -12.22 5.19 -7.23
N ILE A 109 -11.00 4.69 -7.12
CA ILE A 109 -10.51 3.96 -5.94
C ILE A 109 -9.57 4.89 -5.19
N ARG A 110 -9.84 5.12 -3.90
CA ARG A 110 -8.99 5.93 -3.01
C ARG A 110 -8.44 5.08 -1.87
N LEU A 111 -7.15 5.24 -1.61
CA LEU A 111 -6.50 4.70 -0.41
C LEU A 111 -6.03 5.85 0.47
N THR A 112 -6.43 5.88 1.73
CA THR A 112 -6.03 6.92 2.69
C THR A 112 -4.97 6.43 3.68
N GLY A 113 -4.40 7.32 4.50
CA GLY A 113 -3.50 6.93 5.59
C GLY A 113 -2.12 6.42 5.14
N ILE A 114 -1.72 6.64 3.89
CA ILE A 114 -0.39 6.24 3.42
C ILE A 114 0.67 7.07 4.17
N THR A 115 1.41 6.41 5.06
CA THR A 115 2.35 7.08 6.00
C THR A 115 3.63 7.59 5.34
N ARG A 116 4.05 7.00 4.21
CA ARG A 116 5.28 7.38 3.50
C ARG A 116 4.94 7.89 2.11
N ALA A 117 5.28 9.15 1.85
CA ALA A 117 4.99 9.79 0.57
C ALA A 117 5.64 9.06 -0.63
N SER A 118 6.80 8.44 -0.44
CA SER A 118 7.45 7.63 -1.47
C SER A 118 6.66 6.37 -1.87
N GLU A 119 5.92 5.76 -0.94
CA GLU A 119 5.06 4.61 -1.21
C GLU A 119 3.84 5.03 -2.03
N GLY A 120 3.21 6.13 -1.64
CA GLY A 120 2.06 6.71 -2.36
C GLY A 120 2.43 7.19 -3.76
N ALA A 121 3.56 7.91 -3.90
CA ALA A 121 4.06 8.36 -5.19
C ALA A 121 4.40 7.20 -6.12
N ARG A 122 5.01 6.12 -5.59
CA ARG A 122 5.27 4.90 -6.35
C ARG A 122 3.98 4.23 -6.82
N LEU A 123 2.97 4.12 -5.95
CA LEU A 123 1.67 3.57 -6.34
C LEU A 123 1.00 4.41 -7.42
N ALA A 124 1.01 5.73 -7.30
CA ALA A 124 0.47 6.62 -8.33
C ALA A 124 1.19 6.46 -9.67
N HIS A 125 2.52 6.37 -9.65
CA HIS A 125 3.33 6.11 -10.84
C HIS A 125 2.97 4.78 -11.51
N ASP A 126 2.86 3.71 -10.71
CA ASP A 126 2.54 2.37 -11.24
C ASP A 126 1.11 2.31 -11.79
N LEU A 127 0.15 2.96 -11.14
CA LEU A 127 -1.25 3.01 -11.58
C LEU A 127 -1.48 3.93 -12.77
N ALA A 128 -0.61 4.91 -13.02
CA ALA A 128 -0.72 5.76 -14.20
C ALA A 128 -0.61 4.98 -15.52
N GLN A 129 -0.17 3.70 -15.49
CA GLN A 129 -0.13 2.81 -16.65
C GLN A 129 -1.48 2.13 -16.95
N THR A 130 -2.40 2.08 -15.99
CA THR A 130 -3.67 1.34 -16.10
C THR A 130 -4.90 2.19 -15.77
N ALA A 131 -4.75 3.22 -14.94
CA ALA A 131 -5.78 4.19 -14.59
C ALA A 131 -5.85 5.31 -15.63
N VAL A 132 -7.04 5.88 -15.81
CA VAL A 132 -7.25 7.11 -16.59
C VAL A 132 -6.54 8.29 -15.92
N VAL A 133 -6.61 8.35 -14.59
CA VAL A 133 -5.92 9.33 -13.77
C VAL A 133 -5.42 8.63 -12.51
N ALA A 134 -4.15 8.79 -12.18
CA ALA A 134 -3.60 8.34 -10.90
C ALA A 134 -2.85 9.50 -10.25
N SER A 135 -3.12 9.76 -8.97
CA SER A 135 -2.51 10.85 -8.22
C SER A 135 -2.34 10.48 -6.76
N PHE A 136 -1.34 11.08 -6.13
CA PHE A 136 -1.09 10.96 -4.70
C PHE A 136 -0.85 12.34 -4.09
N THR A 137 -1.64 12.69 -3.07
CA THR A 137 -1.55 13.99 -2.39
C THR A 137 -1.70 13.80 -0.88
N GLY A 138 -0.76 14.36 -0.11
CA GLY A 138 -0.75 14.23 1.35
C GLY A 138 -0.55 12.78 1.78
N SER A 139 -1.63 12.12 2.19
CA SER A 139 -1.67 10.70 2.61
C SER A 139 -2.66 9.87 1.79
N THR A 140 -3.16 10.41 0.67
CA THR A 140 -4.25 9.81 -0.09
C THR A 140 -3.82 9.58 -1.52
N LEU A 141 -3.92 8.32 -1.95
CA LEU A 141 -3.85 7.90 -3.34
C LEU A 141 -5.26 7.92 -3.93
N SER A 142 -5.41 8.45 -5.14
CA SER A 142 -6.66 8.43 -5.91
C SER A 142 -6.36 7.94 -7.32
N ALA A 143 -7.03 6.86 -7.72
CA ALA A 143 -6.94 6.30 -9.06
C ALA A 143 -8.33 6.17 -9.70
N THR A 144 -8.52 6.84 -10.83
CA THR A 144 -9.74 6.81 -11.63
C THR A 144 -9.59 5.79 -12.75
N PHE A 145 -10.54 4.88 -12.87
CA PHE A 145 -10.58 3.85 -13.89
C PHE A 145 -11.84 3.99 -14.73
N GLN A 146 -11.77 3.46 -15.94
CA GLN A 146 -12.90 3.34 -16.84
C GLN A 146 -13.42 1.89 -16.82
N GLY A 147 -14.74 1.75 -16.89
CA GLY A 147 -15.44 0.47 -16.98
C GLY A 147 -15.26 -0.28 -18.28
#